data_AF-A0A818GRH5-F1
#
_entry.id   AF-A0A818GRH5-F1
#
_cell.length_a   1.000
_cell.length_b   1.000
_cell.length_c   1.000
_cell.angle_alpha   90.00
_cell.angle_beta   90.00
_cell.angle_gamma   90.00
#
_symmetry.space_group_name_H-M   'P 1'
#
loop_
_entity.id
_entity.type
_entity.pdbx_description
1 polymer ?
#
loop_
_entity_poly.entity_id
_entity_poly.type
_entity_poly.pdbx_seq_one_letter_code
_entity_poly.pdbx_strand_id
1 'polypeptide(L)'
;MLREEGGYEYKKAIVNTIISIVEENPEAKEAGLAHLCEFIEDCEHTSLATRILHLLGREGPRTTTPAKYIRYIYNRVILENAPVRADKILFQFTFVFIKLLPNILVFLHRTTFDQYDEVRDGATFYYQLLKHSDKALNSAYILNSMNVSLYKGSNN
;
A
#
# COMPACT_ATOMS: atom_id res chain seq x y z
N MET A 1 31.03 -11.27 8.48
CA MET A 1 30.18 -10.32 9.24
C MET A 1 30.23 -8.93 8.59
N LEU A 2 29.93 -8.83 7.28
CA LEU A 2 29.90 -7.58 6.48
C LEU A 2 28.68 -7.58 5.51
N ARG A 3 27.71 -8.47 5.71
CA ARG A 3 26.66 -8.75 4.71
C ARG A 3 25.34 -8.02 4.94
N GLU A 4 25.07 -7.47 6.12
CA GLU A 4 23.72 -6.98 6.44
C GLU A 4 23.62 -5.45 6.57
N GLU A 5 24.61 -4.75 7.11
CA GLU A 5 24.49 -3.29 7.34
C GLU A 5 24.73 -2.44 6.08
N GLY A 6 25.60 -2.87 5.15
CA GLY A 6 25.87 -2.12 3.92
C GLY A 6 24.78 -2.26 2.84
N GLY A 7 24.05 -3.37 2.85
CA GLY A 7 23.01 -3.65 1.85
C GLY A 7 21.78 -2.76 2.02
N TYR A 8 21.38 -2.50 3.26
CA TYR A 8 20.20 -1.70 3.55
C TYR A 8 20.38 -0.24 3.12
N GLU A 9 21.43 0.44 3.57
CA GLU A 9 21.64 1.86 3.24
C GLU A 9 21.87 2.07 1.73
N TYR A 10 22.54 1.13 1.06
CA TYR A 10 22.67 1.16 -0.40
C TYR A 10 21.31 1.02 -1.11
N LYS A 11 20.51 0.00 -0.74
CA LYS A 11 19.16 -0.20 -1.29
C LYS A 11 18.25 0.99 -1.00
N LYS A 12 18.34 1.55 0.20
CA LYS A 12 17.60 2.75 0.63
C LYS A 12 17.97 3.97 -0.21
N ALA A 13 19.26 4.17 -0.50
CA ALA A 13 19.70 5.24 -1.39
C ALA A 13 19.08 5.08 -2.79
N ILE A 14 19.12 3.88 -3.37
CA ILE A 14 18.49 3.60 -4.68
C ILE A 14 17.00 3.92 -4.65
N VAL A 15 16.27 3.38 -3.67
CA VAL A 15 14.82 3.59 -3.54
C VAL A 15 14.50 5.08 -3.40
N ASN A 16 15.24 5.81 -2.56
CA ASN A 16 15.03 7.25 -2.39
C ASN A 16 15.29 8.02 -3.68
N THR A 17 16.36 7.69 -4.41
CA THR A 17 16.67 8.34 -5.70
C THR A 17 15.57 8.09 -6.72
N ILE A 18 15.07 6.84 -6.85
CA ILE A 18 13.99 6.53 -7.78
C ILE A 18 12.71 7.27 -7.39
N ILE A 19 12.37 7.33 -6.09
CA ILE A 19 11.22 8.09 -5.60
C ILE A 19 11.35 9.57 -6.00
N SER A 20 12.49 10.21 -5.74
CA SER A 20 12.73 11.61 -6.12
C SER A 20 12.56 11.83 -7.63
N ILE A 21 13.09 10.93 -8.47
CA ILE A 21 12.93 11.02 -9.93
C ILE A 21 11.45 10.93 -10.33
N VAL A 22 10.69 10.00 -9.74
CA VAL A 22 9.26 9.81 -10.03
C VAL A 22 8.42 11.02 -9.60
N GLU A 23 8.78 11.67 -8.51
CA GLU A 23 8.08 12.84 -7.98
C GLU A 23 8.38 14.11 -8.78
N GLU A 24 9.63 14.29 -9.22
CA GLU A 24 10.09 15.50 -9.94
C GLU A 24 9.86 15.43 -11.45
N ASN A 25 9.87 14.23 -12.04
CA ASN A 25 9.79 14.04 -13.49
C ASN A 25 8.59 13.16 -13.92
N PRO A 26 7.52 13.77 -14.45
CA PRO A 26 6.36 13.05 -14.97
C PRO A 26 6.67 12.06 -16.10
N GLU A 27 7.67 12.34 -16.94
CA GLU A 27 8.04 11.47 -18.07
C GLU A 27 8.71 10.17 -17.59
N ALA A 28 9.45 10.25 -16.49
CA ALA A 28 10.12 9.10 -15.88
C ALA A 28 9.20 8.29 -14.94
N LYS A 29 7.97 8.76 -14.69
CA LYS A 29 7.06 8.20 -13.68
C LYS A 29 6.75 6.72 -13.90
N GLU A 30 6.29 6.35 -15.09
CA GLU A 30 5.93 4.95 -15.39
C GLU A 30 7.13 4.02 -15.29
N ALA A 31 8.31 4.45 -15.76
CA ALA A 31 9.54 3.66 -15.68
C ALA A 31 10.02 3.48 -14.23
N GLY A 32 10.01 4.55 -13.44
CA GLY A 32 10.40 4.49 -12.03
C GLY A 32 9.44 3.65 -11.19
N LEU A 33 8.12 3.78 -11.40
CA LEU A 33 7.14 2.95 -10.71
C LEU A 33 7.27 1.46 -11.11
N ALA A 34 7.59 1.15 -12.36
CA ALA A 34 7.85 -0.22 -12.79
C ALA A 34 9.07 -0.83 -12.08
N HIS A 35 10.19 -0.12 -12.00
CA HIS A 35 11.37 -0.58 -11.26
C HIS A 35 11.09 -0.77 -9.76
N LEU A 36 10.30 0.12 -9.16
CA LEU A 36 9.90 -0.03 -7.76
C LEU A 36 8.98 -1.23 -7.53
N CYS A 37 8.10 -1.56 -8.48
CA CYS A 37 7.29 -2.78 -8.41
C CYS A 37 8.16 -4.03 -8.42
N GLU A 38 9.12 -4.13 -9.35
CA GLU A 38 10.07 -5.26 -9.39
C GLU A 38 10.89 -5.34 -8.10
N PHE A 39 11.34 -4.20 -7.57
CA PHE A 39 12.12 -4.15 -6.34
C PHE A 39 11.35 -4.71 -5.13
N ILE A 40 10.03 -4.46 -5.02
CA ILE A 40 9.27 -4.92 -3.85
C ILE A 40 8.94 -6.41 -3.87
N GLU A 41 9.00 -7.07 -5.02
CA GLU A 41 8.71 -8.51 -5.15
C GLU A 41 9.64 -9.35 -4.28
N ASP A 42 10.94 -9.01 -4.28
CA ASP A 42 11.99 -9.71 -3.54
C ASP A 42 12.52 -8.90 -2.34
N CYS A 43 11.81 -7.85 -1.91
CA CYS A 43 12.29 -6.97 -0.84
C CYS A 43 12.14 -7.59 0.56
N GLU A 44 13.28 -7.93 1.17
CA GLU A 44 13.40 -8.41 2.56
C GLU A 44 13.23 -7.30 3.62
N HIS A 45 13.35 -6.02 3.23
CA HIS A 45 13.31 -4.91 4.18
C HIS A 45 11.91 -4.30 4.28
N THR A 46 11.19 -4.61 5.35
CA THR A 46 9.81 -4.12 5.58
C THR A 46 9.68 -2.60 5.52
N SER A 47 10.68 -1.85 6.02
CA SER A 47 10.66 -0.38 5.99
C SER A 47 10.71 0.20 4.57
N LEU A 48 11.53 -0.39 3.68
CA LEU A 48 11.59 0.01 2.27
C LEU A 48 10.33 -0.41 1.53
N ALA A 49 9.86 -1.64 1.74
CA ALA A 49 8.63 -2.14 1.13
C ALA A 49 7.43 -1.25 1.49
N THR A 50 7.28 -0.88 2.76
CA THR A 50 6.20 0.03 3.21
C THR A 50 6.26 1.39 2.51
N ARG A 51 7.44 1.97 2.39
CA ARG A 51 7.63 3.27 1.72
C ARG A 51 7.28 3.20 0.23
N ILE A 52 7.67 2.13 -0.44
CA ILE A 52 7.32 1.92 -1.86
C ILE A 52 5.82 1.68 -2.02
N LEU A 53 5.20 0.85 -1.17
CA LEU A 53 3.75 0.61 -1.18
C LEU A 53 2.95 1.90 -0.99
N HIS A 54 3.44 2.82 -0.16
CA HIS A 54 2.83 4.14 0.00
C HIS A 54 2.87 4.95 -1.30
N LEU A 55 4.04 5.01 -1.97
CA LEU A 55 4.16 5.70 -3.26
C LEU A 55 3.28 5.05 -4.34
N LEU A 56 3.28 3.72 -4.43
CA LEU A 56 2.46 2.97 -5.39
C LEU A 56 0.96 3.19 -5.16
N GLY A 57 0.52 3.26 -3.90
CA GLY A 57 -0.86 3.59 -3.55
C GLY A 57 -1.27 5.00 -3.98
N ARG A 58 -0.34 5.96 -3.90
CA ARG A 58 -0.59 7.37 -4.28
C ARG A 58 -0.53 7.61 -5.79
N GLU A 59 0.48 7.07 -6.47
CA GLU A 59 0.76 7.34 -7.88
C GLU A 59 0.19 6.28 -8.82
N GLY A 60 0.14 5.01 -8.40
CA GLY A 60 -0.34 3.88 -9.20
C GLY A 60 -1.75 4.09 -9.80
N PRO A 61 -2.74 4.65 -9.07
CA PRO A 61 -4.06 4.95 -9.63
C PRO A 61 -4.07 6.00 -10.74
N ARG A 62 -3.04 6.86 -10.82
CA ARG A 62 -2.92 7.96 -11.79
C ARG A 62 -2.22 7.53 -13.08
N THR A 63 -1.69 6.31 -13.11
CA THR A 63 -1.01 5.73 -14.28
C THR A 63 -1.99 5.28 -15.35
N THR A 64 -1.45 4.95 -16.52
CA THR A 64 -2.23 4.38 -17.64
C THR A 64 -2.76 2.98 -17.33
N THR A 65 -2.10 2.23 -16.43
CA THR A 65 -2.40 0.81 -16.13
C THR A 65 -2.56 0.54 -14.62
N PRO A 66 -3.53 1.18 -13.94
CA PRO A 66 -3.66 1.15 -12.48
C PRO A 66 -3.91 -0.26 -11.89
N ALA A 67 -4.52 -1.17 -12.65
CA ALA A 67 -4.76 -2.54 -12.22
C ALA A 67 -3.47 -3.33 -11.95
N LYS A 68 -2.38 -3.05 -12.70
CA LYS A 68 -1.06 -3.68 -12.51
C LYS A 68 -0.51 -3.36 -11.12
N TYR A 69 -0.56 -2.09 -10.72
CA TYR A 69 -0.04 -1.62 -9.44
C TYR A 69 -0.82 -2.18 -8.24
N ILE A 70 -2.15 -2.29 -8.36
CA ILE A 70 -2.97 -2.96 -7.33
C ILE A 70 -2.52 -4.40 -7.10
N ARG A 71 -2.20 -5.14 -8.17
CA ARG A 71 -1.74 -6.54 -8.05
C ARG A 71 -0.42 -6.63 -7.29
N TYR A 72 0.54 -5.73 -7.55
CA TYR A 72 1.80 -5.70 -6.81
C TYR A 72 1.60 -5.38 -5.33
N ILE A 73 0.77 -4.38 -5.02
CA ILE A 73 0.43 -4.01 -3.65
C ILE A 73 -0.19 -5.22 -2.94
N TYR A 74 -1.18 -5.87 -3.57
CA TYR A 74 -1.83 -7.07 -3.03
C TYR A 74 -0.85 -8.20 -2.73
N ASN A 75 -0.04 -8.57 -3.73
CA ASN A 75 0.93 -9.66 -3.59
C ASN A 75 1.89 -9.39 -2.44
N ARG A 76 2.30 -8.13 -2.21
CA ARG A 76 3.22 -7.81 -1.14
C ARG A 76 2.57 -7.72 0.24
N VAL A 77 1.33 -7.22 0.33
CA VAL A 77 0.58 -7.07 1.59
C VAL A 77 0.23 -8.43 2.21
N ILE A 78 -0.08 -9.44 1.40
CA ILE A 78 -0.37 -10.79 1.91
C ILE A 78 0.82 -11.40 2.66
N LEU A 79 2.04 -11.09 2.22
CA LEU A 79 3.28 -11.63 2.80
C LEU A 79 3.67 -10.95 4.12
N GLU A 80 2.99 -9.88 4.53
CA GLU A 80 3.23 -9.22 5.80
C GLU A 80 2.59 -9.98 6.97
N ASN A 81 3.12 -9.75 8.17
CA ASN A 81 2.50 -10.26 9.40
C ASN A 81 1.13 -9.59 9.64
N ALA A 82 0.30 -10.21 10.48
CA ALA A 82 -1.09 -9.79 10.66
C ALA A 82 -1.26 -8.30 11.02
N PRO A 83 -0.48 -7.74 11.97
CA PRO A 83 -0.63 -6.34 12.35
C PRO A 83 -0.27 -5.39 11.19
N VAL A 84 0.85 -5.64 10.52
CA VAL A 84 1.29 -4.83 9.39
C VAL A 84 0.34 -4.97 8.20
N ARG A 85 -0.24 -6.17 8.00
CA ARG A 85 -1.25 -6.41 6.98
C ARG A 85 -2.52 -5.61 7.27
N ALA A 86 -3.03 -5.64 8.49
CA ALA A 86 -4.21 -4.87 8.91
C ALA A 86 -4.03 -3.36 8.69
N ASP A 87 -2.88 -2.81 9.10
CA ASP A 87 -2.57 -1.39 8.91
C ASP A 87 -2.41 -1.01 7.44
N LYS A 88 -1.73 -1.86 6.65
CA LYS A 88 -1.55 -1.62 5.21
C LYS A 88 -2.86 -1.73 4.44
N ILE A 89 -3.75 -2.64 4.83
CA ILE A 89 -5.13 -2.69 4.35
C ILE A 89 -5.75 -1.31 4.59
N LEU A 90 -5.82 -0.87 5.86
CA LEU A 90 -6.38 0.43 6.25
C LEU A 90 -5.87 1.59 5.39
N PHE A 91 -4.55 1.68 5.23
CA PHE A 91 -3.86 2.78 4.55
C PHE A 91 -4.05 2.77 3.02
N GLN A 92 -4.25 1.60 2.41
CA GLN A 92 -4.43 1.53 0.95
C GLN A 92 -5.88 1.80 0.54
N PHE A 93 -6.85 1.56 1.42
CA PHE A 93 -8.25 1.90 1.17
C PHE A 93 -8.57 3.38 1.36
N THR A 94 -7.66 4.19 1.90
CA THR A 94 -7.84 5.64 1.95
C THR A 94 -7.73 6.32 0.57
N PHE A 95 -7.32 5.59 -0.48
CA PHE A 95 -7.16 6.13 -1.83
C PHE A 95 -8.06 5.42 -2.86
N VAL A 96 -9.24 4.95 -2.43
CA VAL A 96 -10.18 4.23 -3.30
C VAL A 96 -10.69 5.13 -4.43
N PHE A 97 -10.28 4.79 -5.65
CA PHE A 97 -10.83 5.38 -6.86
C PHE A 97 -12.03 4.55 -7.35
N ILE A 98 -13.15 5.21 -7.67
CA ILE A 98 -14.41 4.55 -8.08
C ILE A 98 -14.20 3.56 -9.25
N LYS A 99 -13.27 3.83 -10.18
CA LYS A 99 -13.00 2.93 -11.32
C LYS A 99 -12.33 1.61 -10.95
N LEU A 100 -11.71 1.52 -9.76
CA LEU A 100 -10.98 0.34 -9.29
C LEU A 100 -11.73 -0.41 -8.20
N LEU A 101 -12.91 0.08 -7.82
CA LEU A 101 -13.78 -0.49 -6.79
C LEU A 101 -14.02 -2.00 -6.95
N PRO A 102 -14.26 -2.56 -8.17
CA PRO A 102 -14.47 -4.00 -8.31
C PRO A 102 -13.26 -4.83 -7.89
N ASN A 103 -12.04 -4.43 -8.26
CA ASN A 103 -10.82 -5.15 -7.91
C ASN A 103 -10.54 -5.09 -6.39
N ILE A 104 -10.82 -3.92 -5.81
CA ILE A 104 -10.67 -3.64 -4.39
C ILE A 104 -11.67 -4.46 -3.56
N LEU A 105 -12.93 -4.58 -4.01
CA LEU A 105 -13.94 -5.40 -3.35
C LEU A 105 -13.58 -6.90 -3.39
N VAL A 106 -13.04 -7.40 -4.50
CA VAL A 106 -12.56 -8.79 -4.58
C VAL A 106 -11.42 -9.04 -3.59
N PHE A 107 -10.51 -8.08 -3.46
CA PHE A 107 -9.43 -8.17 -2.48
C PHE A 107 -9.98 -8.23 -1.05
N LEU A 108 -10.78 -7.24 -0.66
CA LEU A 108 -11.36 -7.14 0.67
C LEU A 108 -12.17 -8.38 1.04
N HIS A 109 -12.99 -8.89 0.12
CA HIS A 109 -13.75 -10.11 0.33
C HIS A 109 -12.86 -11.34 0.58
N ARG A 110 -11.69 -11.44 -0.06
CA ARG A 110 -10.75 -12.54 0.25
C ARG A 110 -10.13 -12.37 1.63
N THR A 111 -9.82 -11.14 2.00
CA THR A 111 -9.24 -10.81 3.29
C THR A 111 -10.20 -10.98 4.46
N THR A 112 -11.52 -11.03 4.23
CA THR A 112 -12.47 -11.42 5.30
C THR A 112 -12.33 -12.88 5.73
N PHE A 113 -11.56 -13.70 5.02
CA PHE A 113 -11.24 -15.09 5.39
C PHE A 113 -9.83 -15.22 5.99
N ASP A 114 -9.18 -14.11 6.37
CA ASP A 114 -7.87 -14.14 7.01
C ASP A 114 -7.91 -14.89 8.36
N GLN A 115 -6.82 -15.55 8.74
CA GLN A 115 -6.76 -16.29 10.00
C GLN A 115 -6.76 -15.37 11.24
N TYR A 116 -6.41 -14.09 11.08
CA TYR A 116 -6.33 -13.12 12.17
C TYR A 116 -7.56 -12.21 12.23
N ASP A 117 -8.17 -12.14 13.40
CA ASP A 117 -9.43 -11.42 13.67
C ASP A 117 -9.32 -9.93 13.32
N GLU A 118 -8.24 -9.27 13.73
CA GLU A 118 -7.95 -7.86 13.43
C GLU A 118 -7.92 -7.55 11.91
N VAL A 119 -7.40 -8.49 11.11
CA VAL A 119 -7.35 -8.36 9.65
C VAL A 119 -8.73 -8.60 9.05
N ARG A 120 -9.46 -9.62 9.52
CA ARG A 120 -10.82 -9.94 9.05
C ARG A 120 -11.80 -8.82 9.35
N ASP A 121 -11.77 -8.28 10.56
CA ASP A 121 -12.69 -7.24 11.03
C ASP A 121 -12.46 -5.95 10.25
N GLY A 122 -11.19 -5.56 10.09
CA GLY A 122 -10.82 -4.43 9.23
C GLY A 122 -11.30 -4.62 7.79
N ALA A 123 -10.98 -5.75 7.16
CA ALA A 123 -11.40 -6.02 5.79
C ALA A 123 -12.92 -6.08 5.63
N THR A 124 -13.64 -6.65 6.59
CA THR A 124 -15.10 -6.72 6.57
C THR A 124 -15.70 -5.33 6.66
N PHE A 125 -15.19 -4.47 7.55
CA PHE A 125 -15.63 -3.08 7.68
C PHE A 125 -15.49 -2.33 6.35
N TYR A 126 -14.30 -2.33 5.74
CA TYR A 126 -14.09 -1.64 4.46
C TYR A 126 -14.85 -2.29 3.31
N TYR A 127 -15.02 -3.61 3.29
CA TYR A 127 -15.79 -4.30 2.27
C TYR A 127 -17.24 -3.80 2.27
N GLN A 128 -17.88 -3.76 3.43
CA GLN A 128 -19.26 -3.31 3.56
C GLN A 128 -19.38 -1.81 3.23
N LEU A 129 -18.47 -0.99 3.77
CA LEU A 129 -18.43 0.46 3.50
C LEU A 129 -18.38 0.74 1.98
N LEU A 130 -17.47 0.09 1.27
CA LEU A 130 -17.27 0.29 -0.16
C LEU A 130 -18.36 -0.34 -1.03
N LYS A 131 -18.93 -1.48 -0.61
CA LYS A 131 -20.02 -2.17 -1.34
C LYS A 131 -21.30 -1.33 -1.35
N HIS A 132 -21.62 -0.64 -0.25
CA HIS A 132 -22.83 0.15 -0.14
C HIS A 132 -22.79 1.51 -0.89
N SER A 133 -21.66 1.87 -1.51
CA SER A 133 -21.53 2.95 -2.52
C SER A 133 -21.99 4.36 -2.10
N ASP A 134 -22.13 4.63 -0.80
CA ASP A 134 -22.44 5.98 -0.33
C ASP A 134 -21.18 6.85 -0.42
N LYS A 135 -21.09 7.67 -1.47
CA LYS A 135 -19.93 8.54 -1.74
C LYS A 135 -19.67 9.52 -0.59
N ALA A 136 -20.69 9.96 0.13
CA ALA A 136 -20.54 10.90 1.24
C ALA A 136 -19.91 10.21 2.47
N LEU A 137 -20.39 9.00 2.77
CA LEU A 137 -19.90 8.16 3.86
C LEU A 137 -18.48 7.66 3.59
N ASN A 138 -18.21 7.22 2.36
CA ASN A 138 -16.86 6.85 1.91
C ASN A 138 -15.89 8.01 2.12
N SER A 139 -16.22 9.22 1.64
CA SER A 139 -15.36 10.39 1.78
C SER A 139 -15.12 10.76 3.26
N ALA A 140 -16.15 10.71 4.10
CA ALA A 140 -16.03 11.06 5.52
C ALA A 140 -15.16 10.07 6.32
N TYR A 141 -15.31 8.76 6.10
CA TYR A 141 -14.53 7.76 6.85
C TYR A 141 -13.12 7.56 6.28
N ILE A 142 -12.95 7.64 4.96
CA ILE A 142 -11.65 7.57 4.29
C ILE A 142 -10.78 8.78 4.64
N LEU A 143 -11.36 9.97 4.72
CA LEU A 143 -10.59 11.17 5.07
C LEU A 143 -10.29 11.26 6.58
N ASN A 144 -11.17 10.76 7.45
CA ASN A 144 -10.94 10.80 8.90
C ASN A 144 -9.98 9.71 9.42
N SER A 145 -9.89 8.55 8.77
CA SER A 145 -8.88 7.54 9.12
C SER A 145 -7.44 8.03 8.89
N MET A 146 -7.22 9.06 8.07
CA MET A 146 -5.93 9.75 7.93
C MET A 146 -5.46 10.46 9.21
N ASN A 147 -6.35 10.81 10.14
CA ASN A 147 -5.99 11.44 11.41
C ASN A 147 -5.70 10.42 12.53
N VAL A 148 -6.02 9.14 12.34
CA VAL A 148 -5.88 8.11 13.39
C VAL A 148 -4.55 7.35 13.30
N SER A 149 -3.87 7.37 12.14
CA SER A 149 -2.53 6.78 11.98
C SER A 149 -1.40 7.53 12.70
N LEU A 150 -1.71 8.58 13.47
CA LEU A 150 -0.76 9.26 14.35
C LEU A 150 -0.59 8.60 15.73
N TYR A 151 -1.23 7.45 16.00
CA TYR A 151 -0.99 6.73 17.25
C TYR A 151 0.25 5.82 17.17
N LYS A 152 1.38 6.45 17.53
CA LYS A 152 2.51 5.90 18.31
C LYS A 152 3.43 4.88 17.62
N GLY A 153 4.37 5.42 16.85
CA GLY A 153 5.77 5.13 17.16
C GLY A 153 6.07 5.69 18.55
N SER A 154 5.91 4.87 19.60
CA SER A 154 6.57 5.14 20.87
C SER A 154 7.94 4.51 20.81
N ASN A 155 8.95 5.37 20.84
CA ASN A 155 10.31 5.05 21.22
C ASN A 155 10.30 4.04 22.38
N ASN A 156 10.98 2.92 22.17
CA ASN A 156 11.94 2.38 23.12
C ASN A 156 12.96 1.56 22.35
#